data_AF-A0A6B3ELA7-F1
#
_entry.id   AF-A0A6B3ELA7-F1
#
_cell.length_a   1.000
_cell.length_b   1.000
_cell.length_c   1.000
_cell.angle_alpha   90.00
_cell.angle_beta   90.00
_cell.angle_gamma   90.00
#
_symmetry.space_group_name_H-M   'P 1'
#
loop_
_entity.id
_entity.type
_entity.pdbx_description
1 polymer ?
#
loop_
_entity_poly.entity_id
_entity_poly.type
_entity_poly.pdbx_seq_one_letter_code
_entity_poly.pdbx_strand_id
1 'polypeptide(L)' 'DGDLLVVCAAGPRSETACSRLAERGVGAAVLSGGTNAWSEEGGDLELSAGGSRTPWDMNRQVRFAAGSL' A
#
# COMPACT_ATOMS: atom_id res chain seq x y z
N ASP A 1 -24.02 -8.24 4.18
CA ASP A 1 -23.36 -6.92 4.20
C ASP A 1 -22.20 -6.97 5.17
N GLY A 2 -21.02 -6.53 4.74
CA GLY A 2 -19.81 -6.51 5.56
C GLY A 2 -19.09 -5.19 5.40
N ASP A 3 -18.43 -4.74 6.47
CA ASP A 3 -17.69 -3.49 6.48
C ASP A 3 -16.36 -3.62 5.72
N LEU A 4 -15.97 -2.56 5.00
CA LEU A 4 -14.72 -2.49 4.25
C LEU A 4 -13.63 -1.78 5.08
N LEU A 5 -12.52 -2.48 5.33
CA LEU A 5 -11.31 -1.89 5.92
C LEU A 5 -10.22 -1.76 4.86
N VAL A 6 -9.63 -0.57 4.72
CA VAL A 6 -8.53 -0.32 3.78
C VAL A 6 -7.24 -0.08 4.56
N VAL A 7 -6.20 -0.85 4.25
CA VAL A 7 -4.92 -0.85 4.97
C VAL A 7 -3.74 -0.56 4.06
N CYS A 8 -2.74 0.13 4.60
CA CYS A 8 -1.45 0.35 3.99
C CYS A 8 -0.39 0.38 5.10
N ALA A 9 0.88 0.58 4.75
CA ALA A 9 1.97 0.52 5.73
C ALA A 9 1.82 1.53 6.88
N ALA A 10 1.44 2.78 6.58
CA ALA A 10 1.52 3.89 7.54
C ALA A 10 0.24 4.76 7.67
N GLY A 11 -0.82 4.51 6.90
CA GLY A 11 -2.07 5.28 6.94
C GLY A 11 -2.40 6.13 5.69
N PRO A 12 -1.55 7.07 5.23
CA PRO A 12 -1.94 8.09 4.24
C PRO A 12 -2.53 7.58 2.92
N ARG A 13 -2.08 6.42 2.43
CA ARG A 13 -2.62 5.84 1.19
C ARG A 13 -4.03 5.28 1.40
N SER A 14 -4.28 4.68 2.57
CA SER A 14 -5.60 4.18 2.92
C SER A 14 -6.60 5.31 3.12
N GLU A 15 -6.20 6.41 3.75
CA GLU A 15 -7.04 7.61 3.90
C GLU A 15 -7.42 8.20 2.54
N THR A 16 -6.45 8.33 1.64
CA THR A 16 -6.69 8.77 0.26
C THR A 16 -7.65 7.83 -0.48
N ALA A 17 -7.47 6.51 -0.31
CA ALA A 17 -8.36 5.52 -0.91
C ALA A 17 -9.78 5.59 -0.33
N CYS A 18 -9.93 5.74 0.99
CA CYS A 18 -11.23 5.88 1.64
C CYS A 18 -11.96 7.14 1.18
N SER A 19 -11.26 8.27 1.02
CA SER A 19 -11.85 9.49 0.45
C SER A 19 -12.42 9.24 -0.96
N ARG A 20 -11.65 8.57 -1.83
CA ARG A 20 -12.11 8.19 -3.18
C ARG A 20 -13.27 7.19 -3.17
N LEU A 21 -13.32 6.29 -2.20
CA LEU A 21 -14.43 5.35 -2.05
C LEU A 21 -15.70 6.06 -1.58
N ALA A 22 -15.58 7.00 -0.65
CA ALA A 22 -16.69 7.83 -0.18
C ALA A 22 -17.29 8.67 -1.31
N GLU A 23 -16.48 9.24 -2.20
CA GLU A 23 -16.95 9.92 -3.42
C GLU A 23 -17.84 9.04 -4.32
N ARG A 24 -17.71 7.71 -4.21
CA ARG A 24 -18.47 6.70 -4.97
C ARG A 24 -19.57 6.05 -4.15
N GLY A 25 -19.85 6.54 -2.95
CA GLY A 25 -20.87 6.00 -2.05
C GLY A 25 -20.47 4.70 -1.36
N VAL A 26 -19.19 4.36 -1.33
CA VAL A 26 -18.67 3.17 -0.65
C VAL A 26 -18.11 3.57 0.71
N GLY A 27 -18.75 3.11 1.78
CA GLY A 27 -18.26 3.27 3.15
C GLY A 27 -17.03 2.39 3.38
N ALA A 28 -15.96 2.97 3.94
CA ALA A 28 -14.74 2.26 4.28
C ALA A 28 -14.07 2.87 5.51
N ALA A 29 -13.42 2.04 6.31
CA ALA A 29 -12.63 2.42 7.47
C ALA A 29 -11.11 2.30 7.18
N VAL A 30 -10.31 2.98 7.99
CA VAL A 30 -8.84 2.93 7.92
C VAL A 30 -8.30 2.36 9.23
N LEU A 31 -7.22 1.56 9.12
CA LEU A 31 -6.40 1.18 10.26
C LEU A 31 -5.43 2.32 10.60
N SER A 32 -5.65 2.98 11.74
CA SER A 32 -4.81 4.08 12.23
C SER A 32 -3.34 3.66 12.30
N GLY A 33 -2.44 4.45 11.71
CA GLY A 33 -1.00 4.13 11.67
C GLY A 33 -0.62 2.97 10.75
N GLY A 34 -1.59 2.33 10.09
CA GLY A 34 -1.36 1.23 9.15
C GLY A 34 -0.84 -0.05 9.80
N THR A 35 -0.31 -0.95 8.97
CA THR A 35 0.25 -2.22 9.45
C THR A 35 1.51 -2.05 10.30
N ASN A 36 2.20 -0.91 10.19
CA ASN A 36 3.35 -0.60 11.04
C ASN A 36 2.91 -0.44 12.50
N ALA A 37 1.93 0.44 12.77
CA ALA A 37 1.39 0.63 14.13
C ALA A 37 0.79 -0.66 14.69
N TRP A 38 0.06 -1.42 13.85
CA TRP A 38 -0.44 -2.75 14.22
C TRP A 38 0.66 -3.69 14.72
N SER A 39 1.77 -3.80 13.97
CA SER A 39 2.89 -4.65 14.39
C SER A 39 3.62 -4.13 15.62
N GLU A 40 3.73 -2.80 15.78
CA GLU A 40 4.33 -2.17 16.97
C GLU A 40 3.50 -2.42 18.24
N GLU A 41 2.17 -2.50 18.09
CA GLU A 41 1.24 -2.86 19.17
C GLU A 41 1.15 -4.37 19.44
N GLY A 42 1.98 -5.18 18.75
CA GLY A 42 2.06 -6.63 18.94
C GLY A 42 1.06 -7.43 18.11
N GLY A 43 0.44 -6.82 17.11
CA GLY A 43 -0.40 -7.51 16.16
C GLY A 43 0.40 -8.38 15.18
N ASP A 44 -0.10 -9.59 14.94
CA ASP A 44 0.55 -10.53 14.04
C ASP A 44 0.43 -10.09 12.58
N LEU A 45 1.49 -10.33 11.81
CA LEU A 45 1.51 -10.20 10.36
C LEU A 45 1.94 -11.54 9.75
N GLU A 46 1.02 -12.16 9.02
CA GLU A 46 1.37 -13.34 8.21
C GLU A 46 2.15 -12.87 6.98
N LEU A 47 3.45 -13.17 6.96
CA LEU A 47 4.34 -12.87 5.84
C LEU A 47 4.52 -14.13 5.01
N SER A 48 4.16 -14.09 3.73
CA SER A 48 4.42 -15.20 2.81
C SER A 48 5.92 -15.58 2.83
N ALA A 49 6.23 -16.88 2.84
CA ALA A 49 7.60 -17.38 2.86
C ALA A 49 8.44 -16.73 1.74
N GLY A 50 9.48 -15.98 2.14
CA GLY A 50 10.20 -15.04 1.27
C GLY A 50 10.17 -13.58 1.72
N GLY A 51 9.87 -13.32 3.00
CA GLY A 51 9.54 -12.03 3.62
C GLY A 51 10.54 -10.86 3.52
N SER A 52 11.57 -10.92 2.69
CA SER A 52 12.15 -9.70 2.15
C SER A 52 11.66 -9.53 0.72
N ARG A 53 10.78 -8.52 0.50
CA ARG A 53 10.58 -8.00 -0.85
C ARG A 53 11.97 -7.66 -1.36
N THR A 54 12.51 -8.44 -2.29
CA THR A 54 13.67 -8.01 -3.07
C THR A 54 13.23 -6.71 -3.72
N PRO A 55 13.76 -5.54 -3.30
CA PRO A 55 13.36 -4.30 -3.92
C PRO A 55 13.71 -4.44 -5.39
N TRP A 56 12.73 -4.22 -6.26
CA TRP A 56 13.06 -4.11 -7.67
C TRP A 56 14.03 -2.93 -7.79
N ASP A 57 15.29 -3.22 -8.09
CA ASP A 57 16.31 -2.18 -8.20
C ASP A 57 15.90 -1.24 -9.33
N MET A 58 15.45 -0.05 -8.94
CA MET A 58 14.92 0.96 -9.84
C MET A 58 16.03 1.64 -10.65
N ASN A 59 17.29 1.23 -10.46
CA ASN A 59 18.44 1.69 -11.23
C ASN A 59 18.54 1.06 -12.65
N ARG A 60 17.50 0.37 -13.13
CA ARG A 60 17.38 0.03 -14.56
C ARG A 60 17.01 1.29 -15.35
N GLN A 61 18.02 2.12 -15.60
CA GLN A 61 17.98 3.26 -16.50
C GLN A 61 17.29 2.88 -17.82
N VAL A 62 16.26 3.65 -18.20
CA VAL A 62 15.74 3.62 -19.58
C VAL A 62 16.76 4.36 -20.44
N ARG A 63 17.58 3.63 -21.20
CA ARG A 63 18.35 4.27 -22.29
C ARG A 63 17.36 4.61 -23.39
N PHE A 64 16.94 5.87 -23.45
CA PHE A 64 16.27 6.42 -24.62
C PHE A 64 17.32 6.58 -25.72
N ALA A 65 17.49 5.57 -26.57
CA ALA A 65 18.24 5.73 -27.81
C ALA A 65 17.31 6.43 -28.80
N ALA A 66 17.41 7.76 -28.88
CA ALA A 66 16.85 8.49 -30.01
C ALA A 66 17.60 8.00 -31.26
N GLY A 67 16.94 7.18 -32.07
CA GLY A 67 17.45 6.79 -33.39
C GLY A 67 17.73 8.05 -34.21
N SER A 68 18.96 8.20 -34.65
CA SER A 68 19.33 9.13 -35.71
C SER A 68 18.62 8.72 -37.00
N LEU A 69 18.13 9.73 -37.73
CA LEU A 69 17.62 9.63 -39.11
C LEU A 69 18.61 8.93 -40.05
#